data_AF-A0A4Q3EBI4-F1
#
_entry.id   AF-A0A4Q3EBI4-F1
#
_cell.length_a   1.000
_cell.length_b   1.000
_cell.length_c   1.000
_cell.angle_alpha   90.00
_cell.angle_beta   90.00
_cell.angle_gamma   90.00
#
_symmetry.space_group_name_H-M   'P 1'
#
loop_
_entity.id
_entity.type
_entity.pdbx_description
1 polymer ?
#
loop_
_entity_poly.entity_id
_entity_poly.type
_entity_poly.pdbx_seq_one_letter_code
_entity_poly.pdbx_strand_id
1 'polypeptide(L)'
;MTSDSSKMLQLTNPLWLWAIAAIIVPVLIHLWHIKTGKTLKIGSIALLGESAKQSSRSFLITDWLLMLLRCLLLLLLAFLLTEPLWQKQAETTKTKGWILIEKEPIKEVYAHFKPQVDSLLKAGYELHQFDTSFKALKLKDVLKDTSQKVNSKPDQPRSYWSLLKLLEQQLPSKLPAYLFTSNQLQHFKNTRSEINIDLHWKTFTPVDSVSTWIQNAYLTSGDSIKLILGNSKSKGTSFSSIKLQSGRGNSYFDVSFQEGKPVVALKNSSFPAVLVDTSTLKITVFQNQFPADAAYLNAALQAVKKCLIMAMPFSRLFNKTGLSTAINL
;
A
#
# COMPACT_ATOMS: atom_id res chain seq x y z
N MET A 1 -25.30 -24.80 -7.35
CA MET A 1 -24.33 -25.68 -8.02
C MET A 1 -23.24 -25.99 -7.01
N THR A 2 -23.26 -27.18 -6.44
CA THR A 2 -22.31 -27.65 -5.42
C THR A 2 -20.94 -27.82 -6.10
N SER A 3 -20.02 -26.90 -5.84
CA SER A 3 -18.61 -27.05 -6.22
C SER A 3 -18.05 -28.22 -5.41
N ASP A 4 -17.91 -29.36 -6.07
CA ASP A 4 -17.17 -30.50 -5.55
C ASP A 4 -15.70 -30.08 -5.49
N SER A 5 -15.30 -29.58 -4.32
CA SER A 5 -13.92 -29.16 -4.06
C SER A 5 -13.05 -30.40 -4.02
N SER A 6 -12.58 -30.82 -5.19
CA SER A 6 -11.62 -31.92 -5.34
C SER A 6 -10.36 -31.59 -4.53
N LYS A 7 -10.18 -32.31 -3.42
CA LYS A 7 -8.98 -32.23 -2.59
C LYS A 7 -7.96 -33.19 -3.19
N MET A 8 -6.95 -32.67 -3.86
CA MET A 8 -5.81 -33.47 -4.33
C MET A 8 -4.66 -33.38 -3.33
N LEU A 9 -4.03 -34.52 -3.05
CA LEU A 9 -2.83 -34.59 -2.23
C LEU A 9 -1.64 -34.11 -3.06
N GLN A 10 -1.03 -33.00 -2.66
CA GLN A 10 0.20 -32.49 -3.28
C GLN A 10 1.38 -32.75 -2.34
N LEU A 11 2.42 -33.42 -2.84
CA LEU A 11 3.62 -33.73 -2.07
C LEU A 11 4.69 -32.68 -2.39
N THR A 12 5.19 -31.99 -1.37
CA THR A 12 6.18 -30.90 -1.51
C THR A 12 7.55 -31.42 -1.94
N ASN A 13 7.90 -32.65 -1.54
CA ASN A 13 9.20 -33.28 -1.83
C ASN A 13 9.01 -34.73 -2.31
N PRO A 14 8.68 -34.97 -3.59
CA PRO A 14 8.42 -36.33 -4.10
C PRO A 14 9.65 -37.24 -4.05
N LEU A 15 10.86 -36.67 -3.91
CA LEU A 15 12.11 -37.41 -3.71
C LEU A 15 12.09 -38.29 -2.45
N TRP A 16 11.37 -37.88 -1.41
CA TRP A 16 11.27 -38.66 -0.17
C TRP A 16 10.43 -39.94 -0.31
N LEU A 17 9.67 -40.11 -1.39
CA LEU A 17 9.02 -41.39 -1.72
C LEU A 17 10.06 -42.50 -1.97
N TRP A 18 11.29 -42.16 -2.35
CA TRP A 18 12.37 -43.13 -2.46
C TRP A 18 12.78 -43.74 -1.10
N ALA A 19 12.45 -43.09 0.03
CA ALA A 19 12.65 -43.69 1.35
C ALA A 19 11.81 -44.96 1.55
N ILE A 20 10.71 -45.13 0.80
CA ILE A 20 9.92 -46.38 0.79
C ILE A 20 10.78 -47.54 0.25
N ALA A 21 11.73 -47.29 -0.65
CA ALA A 21 12.65 -48.33 -1.12
C ALA A 21 13.54 -48.88 0.01
N ALA A 22 13.75 -48.15 1.11
CA ALA A 22 14.46 -48.65 2.28
C ALA A 22 13.71 -49.80 2.99
N ILE A 23 12.40 -49.94 2.78
CA ILE A 23 11.58 -51.05 3.30
C ILE A 23 11.99 -52.39 2.64
N ILE A 24 12.59 -52.36 1.45
CA ILE A 24 13.09 -53.56 0.76
C ILE A 24 14.22 -54.21 1.55
N VAL A 25 15.03 -53.43 2.29
CA VAL A 25 16.20 -53.93 3.02
C VAL A 25 15.80 -54.90 4.16
N PRO A 26 14.88 -54.57 5.09
CA PRO A 26 14.37 -55.52 6.08
C PRO A 26 13.74 -56.78 5.49
N VAL A 27 13.02 -56.63 4.37
CA VAL A 27 12.36 -57.75 3.67
C VAL A 27 13.40 -58.73 3.13
N LEU A 28 14.44 -58.22 2.46
CA LEU A 28 15.53 -59.03 1.92
C LEU A 28 16.34 -59.71 3.03
N ILE A 29 16.65 -59.02 4.12
CA ILE A 29 17.38 -59.60 5.26
C ILE A 29 16.56 -60.73 5.90
N HIS A 30 15.25 -60.57 6.02
CA HIS A 30 14.40 -61.64 6.54
C HIS A 30 14.37 -62.86 5.61
N LEU A 31 14.23 -62.65 4.30
CA LEU A 31 14.27 -63.74 3.32
C LEU A 31 15.64 -64.45 3.30
N TRP A 32 16.72 -63.75 3.65
CA TRP A 32 18.04 -64.36 3.78
C TRP A 32 18.18 -65.17 5.09
N HIS A 33 17.49 -64.78 6.17
CA HIS A 33 17.49 -65.48 7.45
C HIS A 33 16.50 -66.67 7.47
N ILE A 34 16.51 -67.50 6.42
CA ILE A 34 15.81 -68.79 6.44
C ILE A 34 16.66 -69.72 7.31
N LYS A 35 16.16 -70.03 8.50
CA LYS A 35 16.82 -70.96 9.43
C LYS A 35 16.97 -72.33 8.75
N THR A 36 18.20 -72.68 8.36
CA THR A 36 18.55 -74.04 7.98
C THR A 36 18.31 -74.95 9.19
N GLY A 37 17.43 -75.93 9.05
CA GLY A 37 17.07 -76.85 10.13
C GLY A 37 18.32 -77.44 10.79
N LYS A 38 18.43 -77.27 12.11
CA LYS A 38 19.53 -77.87 12.87
C LYS A 38 19.39 -79.39 12.78
N THR A 39 20.37 -80.05 12.19
CA THR A 39 20.43 -81.52 12.17
C THR A 39 20.76 -82.00 13.58
N LEU A 40 19.77 -82.62 14.25
CA LEU A 40 20.00 -83.30 15.51
C LEU A 40 20.74 -84.61 15.21
N LYS A 41 21.94 -84.79 15.76
CA LYS A 41 22.66 -86.08 15.66
C LYS A 41 21.96 -87.07 16.58
N ILE A 42 21.18 -87.99 16.01
CA ILE A 42 20.62 -89.12 16.74
C ILE A 42 21.54 -90.34 16.55
N GLY A 43 21.84 -91.05 17.63
CA GLY A 43 22.86 -92.10 17.69
C GLY A 43 22.53 -93.44 17.01
N SER A 44 21.36 -93.59 16.38
CA SER A 44 21.06 -94.77 15.56
C SER A 44 19.91 -94.49 14.59
N ILE A 45 20.17 -94.72 13.31
CA ILE A 45 19.21 -94.54 12.20
C ILE A 45 18.53 -95.86 11.79
N ALA A 46 18.89 -96.98 12.41
CA ALA A 46 18.44 -98.32 12.00
C ALA A 46 16.97 -98.63 12.35
N LEU A 47 16.33 -97.81 13.20
CA LEU A 47 14.93 -97.97 13.61
C LEU A 47 13.96 -97.01 12.89
N LEU A 48 14.48 -96.15 12.01
CA LEU A 48 13.66 -95.21 11.25
C LEU A 48 13.32 -95.84 9.90
N GLY A 49 12.18 -96.53 9.88
CA GLY A 49 11.58 -97.07 8.65
C GLY A 49 11.40 -96.01 7.57
N GLU A 50 11.25 -96.48 6.34
CA GLU A 50 11.32 -95.79 5.03
C GLU A 50 10.37 -94.58 4.86
N SER A 51 9.55 -94.26 5.87
CA SER A 51 8.53 -93.23 5.84
C SER A 51 8.87 -92.05 6.76
N ALA A 52 10.05 -91.44 6.55
CA ALA A 52 10.43 -90.20 7.24
C ALA A 52 11.10 -89.20 6.29
N LYS A 53 10.52 -89.03 5.09
CA LYS A 53 10.82 -87.88 4.21
C LYS A 53 9.67 -86.86 4.22
N GLN A 54 9.05 -86.65 5.38
CA GLN A 54 8.22 -85.46 5.53
C GLN A 54 9.16 -84.28 5.79
N SER A 55 9.64 -83.68 4.70
CA SER A 55 10.25 -82.36 4.73
C SER A 55 9.21 -81.39 5.27
N SER A 56 9.16 -81.24 6.60
CA SER A 56 8.39 -80.20 7.25
C SER A 56 9.12 -78.89 7.01
N ARG A 57 9.02 -78.39 5.77
CA ARG A 57 9.19 -76.99 5.44
C ARG A 57 7.98 -76.24 6.03
N SER A 58 7.84 -76.23 7.35
CA SER A 58 6.89 -75.33 7.96
C SER A 58 7.52 -73.93 7.94
N PHE A 59 7.08 -73.13 6.97
CA PHE A 59 7.22 -71.67 6.96
C PHE A 59 6.43 -71.10 8.15
N LEU A 60 6.85 -71.40 9.37
CA LEU A 60 6.29 -70.76 10.56
C LEU A 60 7.03 -69.44 10.75
N ILE A 61 6.50 -68.43 10.07
CA ILE A 61 6.91 -67.02 10.18
C ILE A 61 6.36 -66.52 11.52
N THR A 62 7.00 -66.89 12.63
CA THR A 62 6.54 -66.55 13.99
C THR A 62 6.55 -65.04 14.26
N ASP A 63 7.43 -64.30 13.59
CA ASP A 63 7.69 -62.87 13.86
C ASP A 63 7.10 -61.91 12.81
N TRP A 64 6.05 -62.32 12.07
CA TRP A 64 5.45 -61.49 11.02
C TRP A 64 4.93 -60.14 11.56
N LEU A 65 4.36 -60.15 12.77
CA LEU A 65 3.84 -58.94 13.41
C LEU A 65 4.96 -57.92 13.74
N LEU A 66 6.13 -58.41 14.15
CA LEU A 66 7.28 -57.57 14.47
C LEU A 66 7.91 -56.96 13.21
N MET A 67 7.88 -57.70 12.10
CA MET A 67 8.33 -57.23 10.81
C MET A 67 7.38 -56.17 10.22
N LEU A 68 6.07 -56.40 10.32
CA LEU A 68 5.04 -55.44 9.94
C LEU A 68 5.22 -54.11 10.69
N LEU A 69 5.46 -54.17 12.01
CA LEU A 69 5.70 -52.99 12.84
C LEU A 69 6.93 -52.18 12.38
N ARG A 70 8.01 -52.87 11.99
CA ARG A 70 9.24 -52.22 11.51
C ARG A 70 9.02 -51.51 10.18
N CYS A 71 8.26 -52.11 9.27
CA CYS A 71 7.85 -51.49 8.00
C CYS A 71 6.91 -50.29 8.25
N LEU A 72 5.96 -50.44 9.18
CA LEU A 72 5.02 -49.37 9.53
C LEU A 72 5.73 -48.14 10.08
N LEU A 73 6.75 -48.32 10.94
CA LEU A 73 7.55 -47.23 11.49
C LEU A 73 8.29 -46.47 10.39
N LEU A 74 8.92 -47.17 9.45
CA LEU A 74 9.60 -46.55 8.31
C LEU A 74 8.62 -45.80 7.39
N LEU A 75 7.43 -46.36 7.16
CA LEU A 75 6.38 -45.71 6.37
C LEU A 75 5.86 -44.45 7.05
N LEU A 76 5.63 -44.48 8.36
CA LEU A 76 5.22 -43.32 9.15
C LEU A 76 6.29 -42.22 9.11
N LEU A 77 7.57 -42.59 9.21
CA LEU A 77 8.68 -41.65 9.13
C LEU A 77 8.80 -41.01 7.74
N ALA A 78 8.63 -41.80 6.67
CA ALA A 78 8.58 -41.28 5.30
C ALA A 78 7.40 -40.33 5.11
N PHE A 79 6.22 -40.67 5.63
CA PHE A 79 5.03 -39.81 5.55
C PHE A 79 5.22 -38.50 6.31
N LEU A 80 5.85 -38.56 7.50
CA LEU A 80 6.16 -37.37 8.30
C LEU A 80 7.11 -36.43 7.56
N LEU A 81 8.13 -36.96 6.87
CA LEU A 81 9.06 -36.13 6.11
C LEU A 81 8.53 -35.66 4.76
N THR A 82 7.48 -36.29 4.26
CA THR A 82 6.84 -35.84 3.01
C THR A 82 5.86 -34.68 3.25
N GLU A 83 5.59 -34.32 4.52
CA GLU A 83 4.64 -33.25 4.93
C GLU A 83 3.46 -33.12 3.96
N PRO A 84 2.51 -34.07 3.98
CA PRO A 84 1.39 -34.06 3.06
C PRO A 84 0.47 -32.89 3.42
N LEU A 85 0.61 -31.80 2.67
CA LEU A 85 -0.24 -30.63 2.83
C LEU A 85 -1.51 -30.83 2.01
N TRP A 86 -2.66 -30.80 2.69
CA TRP A 86 -3.95 -30.66 2.01
C TRP A 86 -4.09 -29.23 1.49
N GLN A 87 -3.58 -29.00 0.29
CA GLN A 87 -3.76 -27.73 -0.41
C GLN A 87 -5.05 -27.80 -1.22
N LYS A 88 -5.92 -26.80 -1.05
CA LYS A 88 -7.04 -26.61 -1.95
C LYS A 88 -6.45 -26.18 -3.29
N GLN A 89 -6.67 -26.97 -4.33
CA GLN A 89 -6.33 -26.55 -5.67
C GLN A 89 -7.18 -25.32 -5.98
N ALA A 90 -6.54 -24.15 -6.08
CA ALA A 90 -7.15 -23.03 -6.76
C ALA A 90 -7.43 -23.53 -8.17
N GLU A 91 -8.70 -23.52 -8.59
CA GLU A 91 -9.07 -23.96 -9.93
C GLU A 91 -8.19 -23.19 -10.92
N THR A 92 -7.34 -23.93 -11.63
CA THR A 92 -6.46 -23.36 -12.64
C THR A 92 -7.32 -23.01 -13.85
N THR A 93 -8.09 -21.94 -13.74
CA THR A 93 -8.49 -21.16 -14.90
C THR A 93 -7.19 -20.78 -15.62
N LYS A 94 -7.18 -20.88 -16.96
CA LYS A 94 -6.04 -20.52 -17.82
C LYS A 94 -5.77 -19.01 -17.74
N THR A 95 -5.32 -18.55 -16.58
CA THR A 95 -5.13 -17.14 -16.26
C THR A 95 -3.69 -16.79 -16.55
N LYS A 96 -3.51 -15.72 -17.31
CA LYS A 96 -2.16 -15.22 -17.62
C LYS A 96 -1.57 -14.43 -16.45
N GLY A 97 -2.40 -13.98 -15.52
CA GLY A 97 -2.00 -13.26 -14.33
C GLY A 97 -3.18 -12.65 -13.57
N TRP A 98 -2.88 -12.05 -12.43
CA TRP A 98 -3.87 -11.44 -11.54
C TRP A 98 -3.80 -9.91 -11.63
N ILE A 99 -4.96 -9.26 -11.71
CA ILE A 99 -5.11 -7.82 -11.52
C ILE A 99 -5.66 -7.61 -10.12
N LEU A 100 -4.96 -6.85 -9.29
CA LEU A 100 -5.37 -6.56 -7.92
C LEU A 100 -5.76 -5.08 -7.84
N ILE A 101 -6.98 -4.81 -7.37
CA ILE A 101 -7.47 -3.44 -7.16
C ILE A 101 -7.81 -3.24 -5.69
N GLU A 102 -7.34 -2.12 -5.15
CA GLU A 102 -7.68 -1.67 -3.80
C GLU A 102 -9.20 -1.65 -3.54
N LYS A 103 -9.60 -2.14 -2.36
CA LYS A 103 -11.00 -2.21 -1.92
C LYS A 103 -11.64 -0.82 -1.80
N GLU A 104 -10.93 0.15 -1.24
CA GLU A 104 -11.46 1.50 -0.97
C GLU A 104 -10.35 2.54 -1.19
N PRO A 105 -10.47 3.50 -2.13
CA PRO A 105 -11.62 3.77 -3.00
C PRO A 105 -11.54 3.06 -4.38
N ILE A 106 -12.18 1.88 -4.53
CA ILE A 106 -12.12 1.08 -5.77
C ILE A 106 -12.57 1.83 -7.04
N LYS A 107 -13.57 2.72 -6.93
CA LYS A 107 -14.09 3.50 -8.08
C LYS A 107 -13.10 4.51 -8.61
N GLU A 108 -12.43 5.23 -7.73
CA GLU A 108 -11.46 6.26 -8.11
C GLU A 108 -10.23 5.60 -8.73
N VAL A 109 -9.76 4.53 -8.11
CA VAL A 109 -8.65 3.71 -8.61
C VAL A 109 -9.00 3.19 -10.01
N TYR A 110 -10.17 2.58 -10.18
CA TYR A 110 -10.60 2.05 -11.46
C TYR A 110 -10.80 3.13 -12.51
N ALA A 111 -11.39 4.29 -12.18
CA ALA A 111 -11.57 5.37 -13.13
C ALA A 111 -10.22 5.88 -13.69
N HIS A 112 -9.20 5.96 -12.84
CA HIS A 112 -7.86 6.39 -13.24
C HIS A 112 -7.16 5.36 -14.12
N PHE A 113 -7.31 4.06 -13.82
CA PHE A 113 -6.62 2.98 -14.53
C PHE A 113 -7.50 2.21 -15.53
N LYS A 114 -8.72 2.68 -15.79
CA LYS A 114 -9.71 2.06 -16.69
C LYS A 114 -9.12 1.52 -17.99
N PRO A 115 -8.36 2.29 -18.80
CA PRO A 115 -7.85 1.78 -20.08
C PRO A 115 -6.87 0.62 -19.90
N GLN A 116 -6.05 0.64 -18.84
CA GLN A 116 -5.08 -0.41 -18.55
C GLN A 116 -5.77 -1.67 -18.02
N VAL A 117 -6.69 -1.50 -17.07
CA VAL A 117 -7.48 -2.61 -16.49
C VAL A 117 -8.31 -3.29 -17.59
N ASP A 118 -9.00 -2.52 -18.44
CA ASP A 118 -9.79 -3.06 -19.56
C ASP A 118 -8.90 -3.83 -20.55
N SER A 119 -7.69 -3.34 -20.83
CA SER A 119 -6.74 -4.03 -21.71
C SER A 119 -6.23 -5.34 -21.12
N LEU A 120 -5.94 -5.36 -19.81
CA LEU A 120 -5.47 -6.56 -19.12
C LEU A 120 -6.58 -7.61 -19.00
N LEU A 121 -7.82 -7.18 -18.71
CA LEU A 121 -8.99 -8.06 -18.72
C LEU A 121 -9.21 -8.71 -20.09
N LYS A 122 -9.10 -7.95 -21.18
CA LYS A 122 -9.18 -8.48 -22.55
C LYS A 122 -8.06 -9.47 -22.87
N ALA A 123 -6.88 -9.31 -22.28
CA ALA A 123 -5.74 -10.19 -22.49
C ALA A 123 -5.87 -11.55 -21.77
N GLY A 124 -6.88 -11.72 -20.90
CA GLY A 124 -7.15 -12.94 -20.15
C GLY A 124 -6.62 -12.94 -18.71
N TYR A 125 -6.43 -11.76 -18.13
CA TYR A 125 -6.10 -11.61 -16.71
C TYR A 125 -7.38 -11.62 -15.85
N GLU A 126 -7.29 -12.16 -14.64
CA GLU A 126 -8.40 -12.19 -13.69
C GLU A 126 -8.31 -11.05 -12.68
N LEU A 127 -9.44 -10.35 -12.51
CA LEU A 127 -9.56 -9.28 -11.54
C LEU A 127 -9.84 -9.85 -10.15
N HIS A 128 -9.04 -9.43 -9.19
CA HIS A 128 -9.10 -9.82 -7.79
C HIS A 128 -9.13 -8.57 -6.90
N GLN A 129 -9.80 -8.67 -5.77
CA GLN A 129 -9.79 -7.62 -4.75
C GLN A 129 -8.47 -7.65 -3.99
N PHE A 130 -7.85 -6.49 -3.76
CA PHE A 130 -6.67 -6.39 -2.91
C PHE A 130 -7.08 -6.36 -1.44
N ASP A 131 -7.48 -7.52 -0.93
CA ASP A 131 -7.78 -7.78 0.48
C ASP A 131 -7.13 -9.08 0.94
N THR A 132 -7.33 -9.47 2.21
CA THR A 132 -6.72 -10.69 2.77
C THR A 132 -7.17 -11.99 2.13
N SER A 133 -8.29 -11.97 1.41
CA SER A 133 -8.92 -13.13 0.79
C SER A 133 -8.74 -13.18 -0.72
N PHE A 134 -8.17 -12.13 -1.32
CA PHE A 134 -7.93 -11.99 -2.76
C PHE A 134 -9.10 -12.52 -3.59
N LYS A 135 -10.32 -12.08 -3.32
CA LYS A 135 -11.51 -12.62 -4.00
C LYS A 135 -11.54 -12.19 -5.46
N ALA A 136 -11.83 -13.13 -6.36
CA ALA A 136 -12.07 -12.82 -7.77
C ALA A 136 -13.34 -11.95 -7.91
N LEU A 137 -13.22 -10.86 -8.65
CA LEU A 137 -14.27 -9.87 -8.87
C LEU A 137 -14.64 -9.82 -10.36
N LYS A 138 -15.94 -9.77 -10.65
CA LYS A 138 -16.41 -9.38 -11.98
C LYS A 138 -16.59 -7.87 -12.02
N LEU A 139 -16.11 -7.25 -13.10
CA LEU A 139 -16.13 -5.80 -13.28
C LEU A 139 -17.53 -5.17 -13.11
N LYS A 140 -18.59 -5.91 -13.49
CA LYS A 140 -19.99 -5.48 -13.36
C LYS A 140 -20.46 -5.38 -11.92
N ASP A 141 -19.90 -6.18 -11.02
CA ASP A 141 -20.30 -6.22 -9.61
C ASP A 141 -19.56 -5.12 -8.83
N VAL A 142 -18.30 -4.83 -9.20
CA VAL A 142 -17.48 -3.73 -8.65
C VAL A 142 -18.12 -2.35 -8.84
N LEU A 143 -18.77 -2.13 -9.99
CA LEU A 143 -19.43 -0.85 -10.29
C LEU A 143 -20.80 -0.70 -9.60
N LYS A 144 -21.42 -1.80 -9.18
CA LYS A 144 -22.75 -1.81 -8.56
C LYS A 144 -22.71 -1.75 -7.03
N ASP A 145 -21.69 -2.34 -6.41
CA ASP A 145 -21.68 -2.60 -4.96
C ASP A 145 -21.14 -1.43 -4.11
N THR A 146 -21.55 -0.20 -4.41
CA THR A 146 -21.08 1.01 -3.68
C THR A 146 -22.16 1.67 -2.83
N SER A 147 -23.34 1.07 -2.73
CA SER A 147 -24.42 1.59 -1.87
C SER A 147 -24.56 0.82 -0.56
N GLN A 148 -23.87 -0.31 -0.39
CA GLN A 148 -23.74 -0.92 0.92
C GLN A 148 -22.45 -0.41 1.56
N LYS A 149 -22.60 0.54 2.50
CA LYS A 149 -21.74 0.54 3.67
C LYS A 149 -21.79 -0.87 4.23
N VAL A 150 -20.84 -1.70 3.86
CA VAL A 150 -20.69 -3.00 4.50
C VAL A 150 -20.43 -2.64 5.96
N ASN A 151 -21.38 -2.95 6.84
CA ASN A 151 -21.26 -2.87 8.30
C ASN A 151 -20.20 -3.85 8.85
N SER A 152 -19.20 -4.19 8.03
CA SER A 152 -17.93 -4.68 8.53
C SER A 152 -17.30 -3.50 9.24
N LYS A 153 -17.01 -3.66 10.54
CA LYS A 153 -16.10 -2.76 11.29
C LYS A 153 -15.00 -2.27 10.35
N PRO A 154 -14.56 -0.99 10.43
CA PRO A 154 -13.39 -0.54 9.69
C PRO A 154 -12.26 -1.47 10.06
N ASP A 155 -12.00 -2.46 9.21
CA ASP A 155 -10.91 -3.38 9.38
C ASP A 155 -9.71 -2.48 9.30
N GLN A 156 -8.96 -2.39 10.39
CA GLN A 156 -7.88 -1.43 10.59
C GLN A 156 -7.10 -1.28 9.28
N PRO A 157 -6.80 -0.06 8.80
CA PRO A 157 -6.14 0.14 7.51
C PRO A 157 -4.85 -0.68 7.49
N ARG A 158 -4.94 -1.87 6.87
CA ARG A 158 -3.85 -2.83 6.84
C ARG A 158 -2.85 -2.30 5.85
N SER A 159 -1.58 -2.47 6.20
CA SER A 159 -0.50 -2.06 5.33
C SER A 159 -0.54 -2.83 4.02
N TYR A 160 -0.33 -2.14 2.90
CA TYR A 160 -0.11 -2.78 1.61
C TYR A 160 1.07 -3.76 1.66
N TRP A 161 2.11 -3.49 2.47
CA TRP A 161 3.25 -4.40 2.62
C TRP A 161 2.85 -5.74 3.20
N SER A 162 1.93 -5.74 4.16
CA SER A 162 1.43 -6.98 4.77
C SER A 162 0.54 -7.77 3.81
N LEU A 163 -0.29 -7.08 3.02
CA LEU A 163 -1.10 -7.71 1.98
C LEU A 163 -0.24 -8.31 0.87
N LEU A 164 0.82 -7.62 0.44
CA LEU A 164 1.76 -8.14 -0.56
C LEU A 164 2.46 -9.43 -0.09
N LYS A 165 2.80 -9.53 1.20
CA LYS A 165 3.37 -10.76 1.77
C LYS A 165 2.38 -11.93 1.78
N LEU A 166 1.10 -11.64 2.06
CA LEU A 166 0.04 -12.65 1.97
C LEU A 166 -0.23 -13.07 0.52
N LEU A 167 -0.15 -12.12 -0.41
CA LEU A 167 -0.32 -12.39 -1.84
C LEU A 167 0.74 -13.39 -2.33
N GLU A 168 2.00 -13.23 -1.96
CA GLU A 168 3.07 -14.17 -2.31
C GLU A 168 2.77 -15.61 -1.87
N GLN A 169 2.16 -15.79 -0.70
CA GLN A 169 1.79 -17.12 -0.19
C GLN A 169 0.57 -17.73 -0.89
N GLN A 170 -0.33 -16.89 -1.41
CA GLN A 170 -1.58 -17.31 -2.02
C GLN A 170 -1.48 -17.43 -3.54
N LEU A 171 -0.43 -16.89 -4.17
CA LEU A 171 -0.25 -16.93 -5.61
C LEU A 171 0.16 -18.35 -6.05
N PRO A 172 -0.70 -19.12 -6.74
CA PRO A 172 -0.49 -20.55 -6.98
C PRO A 172 0.63 -20.84 -8.01
N SER A 173 1.10 -19.82 -8.73
CA SER A 173 2.20 -19.90 -9.69
C SER A 173 2.81 -18.50 -9.80
N LYS A 174 4.10 -18.38 -10.19
CA LYS A 174 4.83 -17.10 -10.37
C LYS A 174 4.27 -16.26 -11.54
N LEU A 175 2.97 -16.06 -11.56
CA LEU A 175 2.23 -15.30 -12.54
C LEU A 175 2.48 -13.80 -12.30
N PRO A 176 2.53 -13.00 -13.37
CA PRO A 176 2.61 -11.55 -13.24
C PRO A 176 1.37 -11.00 -12.53
N ALA A 177 1.59 -10.17 -11.52
CA ALA A 177 0.56 -9.51 -10.74
C ALA A 177 0.57 -8.01 -11.02
N TYR A 178 -0.55 -7.46 -11.50
CA TYR A 178 -0.73 -6.03 -11.72
C TYR A 178 -1.51 -5.43 -10.57
N LEU A 179 -0.86 -4.59 -9.75
CA LEU A 179 -1.47 -3.98 -8.58
C LEU A 179 -1.77 -2.51 -8.84
N PHE A 180 -3.03 -2.11 -8.63
CA PHE A 180 -3.49 -0.74 -8.74
C PHE A 180 -4.02 -0.25 -7.39
N THR A 181 -3.36 0.74 -6.79
CA THR A 181 -3.73 1.29 -5.47
C THR A 181 -3.64 2.81 -5.44
N SER A 182 -4.24 3.42 -4.43
CA SER A 182 -3.98 4.81 -4.06
C SER A 182 -2.61 4.96 -3.37
N ASN A 183 -2.05 6.16 -3.42
CA ASN A 183 -0.78 6.51 -2.77
C ASN A 183 -1.00 7.26 -1.45
N GLN A 184 -1.91 6.76 -0.61
CA GLN A 184 -2.21 7.40 0.67
C GLN A 184 -1.32 6.83 1.77
N LEU A 185 -0.69 7.72 2.55
CA LEU A 185 0.26 7.34 3.61
C LEU A 185 -0.34 6.36 4.63
N GLN A 186 -1.65 6.44 4.88
CA GLN A 186 -2.33 5.56 5.83
C GLN A 186 -2.23 4.06 5.51
N HIS A 187 -1.98 3.71 4.25
CA HIS A 187 -1.83 2.32 3.80
C HIS A 187 -0.38 1.84 3.74
N PHE A 188 0.60 2.74 3.86
CA PHE A 188 2.03 2.41 3.90
C PHE A 188 2.55 2.37 5.34
N LYS A 189 1.92 1.53 6.16
CA LYS A 189 2.39 1.28 7.53
C LYS A 189 3.46 0.19 7.53
N ASN A 190 4.39 0.21 8.48
CA ASN A 190 5.47 -0.78 8.62
C ASN A 190 6.59 -0.69 7.55
N THR A 191 7.67 -1.44 7.80
CA THR A 191 8.79 -1.58 6.88
C THR A 191 8.38 -2.32 5.62
N ARG A 192 8.98 -1.93 4.49
CA ARG A 192 8.82 -2.62 3.21
C ARG A 192 9.26 -4.06 3.35
N SER A 193 8.35 -5.00 3.06
CA SER A 193 8.67 -6.42 3.00
C SER A 193 9.32 -6.75 1.66
N GLU A 194 10.34 -7.61 1.68
CA GLU A 194 10.88 -8.24 0.48
C GLU A 194 9.84 -9.21 -0.07
N ILE A 195 9.61 -9.16 -1.38
CA ILE A 195 8.60 -9.95 -2.09
C ILE A 195 9.25 -10.59 -3.32
N ASN A 196 9.01 -11.88 -3.53
CA ASN A 196 9.55 -12.63 -4.69
C ASN A 196 8.45 -12.96 -5.69
N ILE A 197 7.74 -11.93 -6.16
CA ILE A 197 6.70 -12.02 -7.18
C ILE A 197 6.95 -11.01 -8.30
N ASP A 198 6.53 -11.35 -9.52
CA ASP A 198 6.57 -10.43 -10.66
C ASP A 198 5.44 -9.40 -10.53
N LEU A 199 5.69 -8.36 -9.73
CA LEU A 199 4.69 -7.35 -9.36
C LEU A 199 4.87 -6.05 -10.17
N HIS A 200 3.87 -5.72 -10.97
CA HIS A 200 3.71 -4.42 -11.59
C HIS A 200 2.79 -3.53 -10.74
N TRP A 201 3.37 -2.78 -9.81
CA TRP A 201 2.62 -1.86 -8.95
C TRP A 201 2.49 -0.47 -9.58
N LYS A 202 1.25 -0.02 -9.79
CA LYS A 202 0.89 1.34 -10.21
C LYS A 202 0.10 2.03 -9.11
N THR A 203 0.53 3.22 -8.74
CA THR A 203 -0.12 4.04 -7.73
C THR A 203 -0.64 5.34 -8.33
N PHE A 204 -1.71 5.88 -7.77
CA PHE A 204 -2.18 7.24 -8.06
C PHE A 204 -2.37 8.01 -6.76
N THR A 205 -2.12 9.32 -6.78
CA THR A 205 -2.39 10.18 -5.63
C THR A 205 -3.82 10.70 -5.75
N PRO A 206 -4.75 10.29 -4.86
CA PRO A 206 -6.09 10.85 -4.86
C PRO A 206 -6.05 12.34 -4.54
N VAL A 207 -7.15 13.02 -4.87
CA VAL A 207 -7.29 14.44 -4.56
C VAL A 207 -7.47 14.56 -3.05
N ASP A 208 -6.37 14.84 -2.35
CA ASP A 208 -6.36 15.08 -0.91
C ASP A 208 -7.06 16.42 -0.58
N SER A 209 -7.35 16.61 0.69
CA SER A 209 -7.97 17.81 1.27
C SER A 209 -7.31 19.07 0.73
N VAL A 210 -8.01 19.77 -0.17
CA VAL A 210 -7.56 21.07 -0.66
C VAL A 210 -7.78 22.08 0.47
N SER A 211 -6.69 22.58 1.02
CA SER A 211 -6.74 23.61 2.06
C SER A 211 -6.52 24.98 1.43
N THR A 212 -7.50 25.87 1.57
CA THR A 212 -7.38 27.27 1.13
C THR A 212 -7.54 28.17 2.35
N TRP A 213 -6.57 29.06 2.55
CA TRP A 213 -6.58 30.01 3.65
C TRP A 213 -6.10 31.39 3.20
N ILE A 214 -6.43 32.41 3.98
CA ILE A 214 -5.88 33.76 3.82
C ILE A 214 -4.56 33.78 4.60
N GLN A 215 -3.44 33.97 3.90
CA GLN A 215 -2.11 34.02 4.50
C GLN A 215 -1.84 35.40 5.12
N ASN A 216 -2.10 36.46 4.35
CA ASN A 216 -1.97 37.85 4.79
C ASN A 216 -2.97 38.74 4.04
N ALA A 217 -3.34 39.87 4.66
CA ALA A 217 -4.20 40.89 4.07
C ALA A 217 -3.62 42.29 4.36
N TYR A 218 -3.53 43.15 3.35
CA TYR A 218 -2.94 44.48 3.45
C TYR A 218 -3.88 45.54 2.88
N LEU A 219 -3.97 46.69 3.53
CA LEU A 219 -4.63 47.86 2.96
C LEU A 219 -3.68 48.55 1.96
N THR A 220 -4.20 48.87 0.78
CA THR A 220 -3.46 49.59 -0.28
C THR A 220 -3.91 51.04 -0.37
N SER A 221 -3.10 51.88 -1.02
CA SER A 221 -3.27 53.34 -1.12
C SER A 221 -4.56 53.83 -1.79
N GLY A 222 -5.39 52.93 -2.34
CA GLY A 222 -6.64 53.25 -3.04
C GLY A 222 -7.88 52.62 -2.42
N ASP A 223 -7.90 52.46 -1.09
CA ASP A 223 -8.97 51.82 -0.32
C ASP A 223 -9.35 50.42 -0.86
N SER A 224 -8.32 49.67 -1.23
CA SER A 224 -8.47 48.27 -1.65
C SER A 224 -7.62 47.37 -0.76
N ILE A 225 -8.16 46.21 -0.40
CA ILE A 225 -7.49 45.20 0.41
C ILE A 225 -6.83 44.21 -0.53
N LYS A 226 -5.50 44.08 -0.45
CA LYS A 226 -4.75 43.05 -1.17
C LYS A 226 -4.61 41.82 -0.28
N LEU A 227 -5.18 40.71 -0.70
CA LEU A 227 -5.07 39.41 -0.06
C LEU A 227 -3.94 38.60 -0.68
N ILE A 228 -3.28 37.80 0.16
CA ILE A 228 -2.43 36.69 -0.23
C ILE A 228 -3.15 35.42 0.20
N LEU A 229 -3.50 34.56 -0.74
CA LEU A 229 -4.17 33.29 -0.51
C LEU A 229 -3.17 32.15 -0.62
N GLY A 230 -3.12 31.31 0.40
CA GLY A 230 -2.46 30.02 0.33
C GLY A 230 -3.44 28.97 -0.15
N ASN A 231 -3.03 28.18 -1.15
CA ASN A 231 -3.75 27.00 -1.59
C ASN A 231 -2.80 25.81 -1.56
N SER A 232 -3.08 24.85 -0.67
CA SER A 232 -2.35 23.61 -0.53
C SER A 232 -3.12 22.47 -1.17
N LYS A 233 -2.47 21.77 -2.10
CA LYS A 233 -2.96 20.55 -2.76
C LYS A 233 -1.95 19.43 -2.52
N SER A 234 -2.32 18.19 -2.84
CA SER A 234 -1.42 17.02 -2.78
C SER A 234 -0.13 17.16 -3.60
N LYS A 235 -0.08 18.08 -4.58
CA LYS A 235 1.08 18.37 -5.41
C LYS A 235 1.99 19.49 -4.87
N GLY A 236 1.51 20.28 -3.91
CA GLY A 236 2.26 21.39 -3.32
C GLY A 236 1.40 22.58 -2.89
N THR A 237 2.05 23.55 -2.25
CA THR A 237 1.44 24.80 -1.79
C THR A 237 1.76 25.93 -2.75
N SER A 238 0.74 26.69 -3.13
CA SER A 238 0.84 27.86 -4.01
C SER A 238 0.26 29.09 -3.35
N PHE A 239 0.84 30.25 -3.66
CA PHE A 239 0.35 31.54 -3.17
C PHE A 239 -0.11 32.39 -4.35
N SER A 240 -1.29 32.98 -4.21
CA SER A 240 -1.86 33.91 -5.20
C SER A 240 -2.28 35.20 -4.53
N SER A 241 -2.30 36.30 -5.29
CA SER A 241 -2.72 37.59 -4.75
C SER A 241 -3.97 38.10 -5.45
N ILE A 242 -4.95 38.54 -4.66
CA ILE A 242 -6.22 39.10 -5.13
C ILE A 242 -6.40 40.48 -4.52
N LYS A 243 -6.92 41.43 -5.31
CA LYS A 243 -7.34 42.75 -4.80
C LYS A 243 -8.85 42.74 -4.59
N LEU A 244 -9.29 43.19 -3.42
CA LEU A 244 -10.68 43.41 -3.04
C LEU A 244 -10.89 44.90 -2.78
N GLN A 245 -12.07 45.42 -3.09
CA GLN A 245 -12.44 46.79 -2.69
C GLN A 245 -12.77 46.78 -1.19
N SER A 246 -12.25 47.74 -0.42
CA SER A 246 -12.57 47.85 1.00
C SER A 246 -14.08 48.02 1.21
N GLY A 247 -14.64 47.35 2.22
CA GLY A 247 -16.03 47.51 2.62
C GLY A 247 -17.08 46.74 1.79
N ARG A 248 -16.70 45.98 0.76
CA ARG A 248 -17.60 45.04 0.08
C ARG A 248 -17.01 43.63 0.05
N GLY A 249 -17.60 42.73 0.83
CA GLY A 249 -17.40 41.29 0.63
C GLY A 249 -17.83 40.87 -0.78
N ASN A 250 -17.26 39.79 -1.28
CA ASN A 250 -17.67 39.19 -2.56
C ASN A 250 -18.25 37.79 -2.31
N SER A 251 -18.46 37.00 -3.37
CA SER A 251 -19.00 35.64 -3.24
C SER A 251 -18.09 34.68 -2.46
N TYR A 252 -16.80 34.99 -2.31
CA TYR A 252 -15.78 34.13 -1.71
C TYR A 252 -15.24 34.67 -0.37
N PHE A 253 -15.25 35.98 -0.17
CA PHE A 253 -14.69 36.66 0.98
C PHE A 253 -15.74 37.49 1.70
N ASP A 254 -15.75 37.39 3.02
CA ASP A 254 -16.46 38.29 3.90
C ASP A 254 -15.49 39.33 4.45
N VAL A 255 -15.91 40.60 4.50
CA VAL A 255 -15.11 41.70 5.03
C VAL A 255 -15.93 42.31 6.17
N SER A 256 -15.47 42.09 7.40
CA SER A 256 -16.09 42.60 8.61
C SER A 256 -15.15 43.56 9.34
N PHE A 257 -15.64 44.21 10.38
CA PHE A 257 -14.82 45.09 11.21
C PHE A 257 -14.79 44.55 12.64
N GLN A 258 -13.59 44.30 13.16
CA GLN A 258 -13.37 44.00 14.57
C GLN A 258 -12.51 45.11 15.16
N GLU A 259 -12.97 45.71 16.27
CA GLU A 259 -12.24 46.80 16.95
C GLU A 259 -11.86 47.97 16.04
N GLY A 260 -12.70 48.29 15.05
CA GLY A 260 -12.46 49.38 14.09
C GLY A 260 -11.43 49.08 13.00
N LYS A 261 -10.89 47.85 12.93
CA LYS A 261 -9.99 47.41 11.85
C LYS A 261 -10.72 46.44 10.90
N PRO A 262 -10.49 46.52 9.58
CA PRO A 262 -11.08 45.57 8.66
C PRO A 262 -10.46 44.19 8.87
N VAL A 263 -11.30 43.16 8.81
CA VAL A 263 -10.93 41.75 8.94
C VAL A 263 -11.55 41.01 7.76
N VAL A 264 -10.80 40.09 7.15
CA VAL A 264 -11.27 39.32 6.00
C VAL A 264 -11.34 37.84 6.34
N ALA A 265 -12.48 37.22 6.06
CA ALA A 265 -12.71 35.80 6.24
C ALA A 265 -13.04 35.12 4.90
N LEU A 266 -12.60 33.88 4.72
CA LEU A 266 -12.98 33.06 3.57
C LEU A 266 -14.33 32.37 3.89
N LYS A 267 -15.33 32.57 3.03
CA LYS A 267 -16.65 31.93 3.18
C LYS A 267 -16.52 30.41 3.03
N ASN A 268 -17.24 29.66 3.86
CA ASN A 268 -17.21 28.19 3.90
C ASN A 268 -15.83 27.60 4.25
N SER A 269 -15.04 28.30 5.07
CA SER A 269 -13.76 27.80 5.56
C SER A 269 -13.75 27.70 7.09
N SER A 270 -13.02 26.72 7.62
CA SER A 270 -12.77 26.59 9.07
C SER A 270 -11.60 27.47 9.55
N PHE A 271 -10.99 28.26 8.66
CA PHE A 271 -9.88 29.13 9.01
C PHE A 271 -10.39 30.40 9.68
N PRO A 272 -9.69 30.90 10.71
CA PRO A 272 -10.06 32.14 11.37
C PRO A 272 -9.94 33.33 10.41
N ALA A 273 -10.71 34.37 10.69
CA ALA A 273 -10.65 35.61 9.95
C ALA A 273 -9.28 36.29 10.17
N VAL A 274 -8.73 36.91 9.12
CA VAL A 274 -7.41 37.54 9.14
C VAL A 274 -7.56 39.05 9.21
N LEU A 275 -6.93 39.66 10.23
CA LEU A 275 -6.91 41.09 10.42
C LEU A 275 -6.09 41.76 9.30
N VAL A 276 -6.67 42.79 8.68
CA VAL A 276 -6.01 43.53 7.60
C VAL A 276 -4.97 44.46 8.20
N ASP A 277 -3.73 44.32 7.74
CA ASP A 277 -2.66 45.23 8.11
C ASP A 277 -2.89 46.60 7.45
N THR A 278 -3.20 47.58 8.28
CA THR A 278 -3.40 48.98 7.90
C THR A 278 -2.16 49.84 8.14
N SER A 279 -1.05 49.24 8.60
CA SER A 279 0.17 49.97 8.86
C SER A 279 0.74 50.52 7.54
N THR A 280 1.15 51.79 7.59
CA THR A 280 1.83 52.45 6.50
C THR A 280 3.30 52.56 6.86
N LEU A 281 4.16 51.95 6.06
CA LEU A 281 5.60 52.10 6.24
C LEU A 281 6.02 53.48 5.71
N LYS A 282 6.39 54.37 6.62
CA LYS A 282 6.93 55.70 6.30
C LYS A 282 8.45 55.62 6.28
N ILE A 283 9.04 55.90 5.12
CA ILE A 283 10.49 55.99 4.95
C ILE A 283 10.85 57.45 4.69
N THR A 284 11.65 58.03 5.58
CA THR A 284 12.16 59.40 5.44
C THR A 284 13.63 59.34 5.05
N VAL A 285 13.98 59.97 3.94
CA VAL A 285 15.38 60.09 3.48
C VAL A 285 15.92 61.45 3.86
N PHE A 286 16.90 61.48 4.76
CA PHE A 286 17.59 62.71 5.15
C PHE A 286 18.77 62.97 4.21
N GLN A 287 18.82 64.18 3.65
CA GLN A 287 19.88 64.64 2.76
C GLN A 287 20.70 65.73 3.46
N ASN A 288 22.02 65.53 3.60
CA ASN A 288 22.94 66.55 4.12
C ASN A 288 24.00 66.97 3.07
N GLN A 289 24.83 66.04 2.60
CA GLN A 289 26.04 66.39 1.81
C GLN A 289 26.07 65.80 0.38
N PHE A 290 25.19 64.84 0.05
CA PHE A 290 25.22 64.12 -1.24
C PHE A 290 23.84 64.15 -1.94
N PRO A 291 23.57 65.15 -2.81
CA PRO A 291 22.27 65.30 -3.46
C PRO A 291 21.99 64.26 -4.56
N ALA A 292 23.04 63.75 -5.23
CA ALA A 292 22.92 62.75 -6.27
C ALA A 292 22.47 61.38 -5.72
N ASP A 293 23.04 60.96 -4.58
CA ASP A 293 22.71 59.69 -3.93
C ASP A 293 21.27 59.64 -3.45
N ALA A 294 20.73 60.78 -2.98
CA ALA A 294 19.32 60.89 -2.60
C ALA A 294 18.37 60.64 -3.78
N ALA A 295 18.77 61.01 -5.01
CA ALA A 295 17.98 60.75 -6.21
C ALA A 295 17.99 59.27 -6.58
N TYR A 296 19.16 58.61 -6.52
CA TYR A 296 19.27 57.16 -6.75
C TYR A 296 18.49 56.35 -5.72
N LEU A 297 18.58 56.73 -4.44
CA LEU A 297 17.89 56.04 -3.35
C LEU A 297 16.37 56.22 -3.46
N ASN A 298 15.89 57.41 -3.86
CA ASN A 298 14.48 57.63 -4.15
C ASN A 298 14.00 56.81 -5.37
N ALA A 299 14.78 56.76 -6.46
CA ALA A 299 14.45 55.93 -7.62
C ALA A 299 14.39 54.43 -7.27
N ALA A 300 15.34 53.95 -6.46
CA ALA A 300 15.35 52.59 -5.96
C ALA A 300 14.12 52.30 -5.07
N LEU A 301 13.80 53.20 -4.14
CA LEU A 301 12.60 53.07 -3.29
C LEU A 301 11.30 53.12 -4.12
N GLN A 302 11.22 53.93 -5.17
CA GLN A 302 10.08 53.95 -6.09
C GLN A 302 9.96 52.65 -6.89
N ALA A 303 11.08 52.09 -7.34
CA ALA A 303 11.08 50.78 -8.00
C ALA A 303 10.62 49.67 -7.04
N VAL A 304 11.12 49.68 -5.80
CA VAL A 304 10.70 48.73 -4.74
C VAL A 304 9.22 48.90 -4.41
N LYS A 305 8.69 50.13 -4.35
CA LYS A 305 7.25 50.41 -4.16
C LYS A 305 6.38 49.72 -5.21
N LYS A 306 6.84 49.63 -6.46
CA LYS A 306 6.10 48.93 -7.54
C LYS A 306 6.03 47.42 -7.32
N CYS A 307 7.03 46.83 -6.67
CA CYS A 307 7.08 45.40 -6.35
C CYS A 307 6.45 45.04 -4.99
N LEU A 308 6.28 46.01 -4.08
CA LEU A 308 5.74 45.73 -2.75
C LEU A 308 4.22 45.57 -2.75
N ILE A 309 3.75 44.74 -1.82
CA ILE A 309 2.33 44.39 -1.63
C ILE A 309 1.62 45.41 -0.73
N MET A 310 2.38 46.15 0.10
CA MET A 310 1.90 47.10 1.10
C MET A 310 1.92 48.55 0.60
N ALA A 311 1.02 49.39 1.14
CA ALA A 311 1.04 50.83 0.92
C ALA A 311 2.27 51.49 1.58
N MET A 312 3.12 52.13 0.76
CA MET A 312 4.24 52.95 1.23
C MET A 312 4.03 54.42 0.84
N PRO A 313 3.62 55.29 1.79
CA PRO A 313 3.73 56.73 1.63
C PRO A 313 5.19 57.18 1.76
N PHE A 314 5.65 58.02 0.82
CA PHE A 314 7.00 58.57 0.83
C PHE A 314 6.92 60.08 1.06
N SER A 315 7.69 60.59 2.02
CA SER A 315 7.81 62.03 2.26
C SER A 315 9.26 62.48 2.09
N ARG A 316 9.45 63.54 1.30
CA ARG A 316 10.75 64.20 1.10
C ARG A 316 10.79 65.46 1.95
N LEU A 317 11.70 65.54 2.91
CA LEU A 317 11.95 66.77 3.67
C LEU A 317 13.16 67.48 3.08
N PHE A 318 12.95 68.69 2.57
CA PHE A 318 14.03 69.60 2.20
C PHE A 318 14.43 70.38 3.44
N ASN A 319 15.69 70.27 3.86
CA ASN A 319 16.22 71.15 4.89
C ASN A 319 16.44 72.56 4.27
N LYS A 320 15.46 73.43 4.43
CA LYS A 320 15.70 74.87 4.56
C LYS A 320 15.09 75.26 5.90
N THR A 321 15.94 75.62 6.84
CA THR A 321 15.67 76.43 8.03
C THR A 321 14.19 76.77 8.25
N GLY A 322 13.54 76.02 9.14
CA GLY A 322 12.31 76.41 9.82
C GLY A 322 11.08 76.64 8.93
N LEU A 323 10.43 75.56 8.49
CA LEU A 323 8.97 75.41 8.48
C LEU A 323 8.63 74.00 7.97
N SER A 324 7.99 73.22 8.84
CA SER A 324 7.51 71.87 8.51
C SER A 324 6.36 71.98 7.51
N THR A 325 6.57 71.53 6.28
CA THR A 325 5.47 71.25 5.35
C THR A 325 5.57 69.80 4.94
N ALA A 326 4.71 68.98 5.54
CA ALA A 326 4.51 67.60 5.17
C ALA A 326 3.62 67.56 3.91
N ILE A 327 4.19 67.17 2.77
CA ILE A 327 3.42 66.82 1.58
C ILE A 327 3.27 65.30 1.60
N ASN A 328 2.03 64.84 1.81
CA ASN A 328 1.65 63.45 1.59
C ASN A 328 1.56 63.21 0.07
N LEU A 329 2.24 62.17 -0.42
CA LEU A 329 2.08 61.59 -1.75
C LEU A 329 1.39 60.24 -1.67
#